data_AF-A0A352XUD8-F1
#
_entry.id   AF-A0A352XUD8-F1
#
_cell.length_a   1.000
_cell.length_b   1.000
_cell.length_c   1.000
_cell.angle_alpha   90.00
_cell.angle_beta   90.00
_cell.angle_gamma   90.00
#
_symmetry.space_group_name_H-M   'P 1'
#
loop_
_entity.id
_entity.type
_entity.pdbx_description
1 polymer ?
#
loop_
_entity_poly.entity_id
_entity_poly.type
_entity_poly.pdbx_seq_one_letter_code
_entity_poly.pdbx_strand_id
1 'polypeptide(L)'
;MSDRLVSPKMSEEEQAIETSLRPRRLSEYIGQEKIKENLSILLEAARRRNESVDHVLLYGPPGLGKTTLCNIISVEMGVSMKTTSGPA
;
A
#
# COMPACT_ATOMS: atom_id res chain seq x y z
N MET A 1 3.44 32.48 -25.88
CA MET A 1 2.98 31.12 -25.60
C MET A 1 2.62 31.09 -24.13
N SER A 2 1.36 30.87 -23.80
CA SER A 2 0.87 30.97 -22.42
C SER A 2 1.49 29.86 -21.58
N ASP A 3 2.25 30.26 -20.57
CA ASP A 3 2.86 29.37 -19.59
C ASP A 3 1.73 28.69 -18.80
N ARG A 4 1.53 27.38 -19.02
CA ARG A 4 0.48 26.62 -18.34
C ARG A 4 0.96 26.39 -16.90
N LEU A 5 0.43 27.18 -15.96
CA LEU A 5 0.70 27.06 -14.51
C LEU A 5 0.29 25.71 -13.89
N VAL A 6 -0.51 24.88 -14.58
CA VAL A 6 -0.97 23.59 -14.09
C VAL A 6 -0.73 22.52 -15.15
N SER A 7 0.03 21.49 -14.77
CA SER A 7 0.27 20.27 -15.56
C SER A 7 -0.56 19.11 -15.00
N PRO A 8 -1.22 18.29 -15.84
CA PRO A 8 -1.89 17.07 -15.41
C PRO A 8 -0.91 15.91 -15.13
N LYS A 9 0.35 16.05 -15.55
CA LYS A 9 1.42 15.09 -15.23
C LYS A 9 2.10 15.52 -13.95
N MET A 10 2.15 14.62 -12.98
CA MET A 10 2.95 14.81 -11.77
C MET A 10 4.43 14.95 -12.14
N SER A 11 5.12 15.88 -11.47
CA SER A 11 6.57 15.95 -11.53
C SER A 11 7.23 14.81 -10.74
N GLU A 12 8.51 14.53 -10.99
CA GLU A 12 9.26 13.54 -10.20
C GLU A 12 9.32 13.92 -8.72
N GLU A 13 9.41 15.22 -8.43
CA GLU A 13 9.37 15.76 -7.06
C GLU A 13 8.01 15.52 -6.39
N GLU A 14 6.91 15.79 -7.09
CA GLU A 14 5.55 15.53 -6.59
C GLU A 14 5.34 14.03 -6.33
N GLN A 15 5.87 13.16 -7.19
CA GLN A 15 5.75 11.72 -7.04
C GLN A 15 6.59 11.18 -5.87
N ALA A 16 7.78 11.76 -5.64
CA ALA A 16 8.59 11.46 -4.47
C ALA A 16 7.89 11.89 -3.17
N ILE A 17 7.28 13.08 -3.16
CA ILE A 17 6.52 13.61 -2.03
C ILE A 17 5.30 12.71 -1.76
N GLU A 18 4.51 12.39 -2.77
CA GLU A 18 3.32 11.52 -2.61
C GLU A 18 3.71 10.16 -2.01
N THR A 19 4.80 9.57 -2.49
CA THR A 19 5.32 8.29 -1.97
C THR A 19 5.79 8.42 -0.52
N SER A 20 6.35 9.56 -0.12
CA SER A 20 6.77 9.82 1.26
C SER A 20 5.60 9.99 2.24
N LEU A 21 4.44 10.45 1.76
CA LEU A 21 3.24 10.65 2.58
C LEU A 21 2.47 9.35 2.84
N ARG A 22 2.70 8.31 2.03
CA ARG A 22 2.03 7.01 2.22
C ARG A 22 2.63 6.29 3.42
N PRO A 23 1.81 5.75 4.33
CA PRO A 23 2.30 4.95 5.45
C PRO A 23 3.02 3.70 4.95
N ARG A 24 4.13 3.37 5.60
CA ARG A 24 5.00 2.22 5.28
C ARG A 24 4.76 1.04 6.21
N ARG A 25 4.37 1.30 7.46
CA ARG A 25 4.06 0.28 8.47
C ARG A 25 2.58 0.25 8.81
N LEU A 26 2.11 -0.89 9.32
CA LEU A 26 0.71 -1.04 9.70
C LEU A 26 0.32 -0.08 10.83
N SER A 27 1.28 0.23 11.72
CA SER A 27 1.12 1.21 12.81
C SER A 27 0.91 2.64 12.33
N GLU A 28 1.35 2.99 11.11
CA GLU A 28 1.20 4.31 10.52
C GLU A 28 -0.13 4.44 9.73
N TYR A 29 -0.84 3.33 9.53
CA TYR A 29 -2.10 3.32 8.80
C TYR A 29 -3.25 3.82 9.67
N ILE A 30 -3.82 4.97 9.28
CA ILE A 30 -4.84 5.67 10.05
C ILE A 30 -6.22 5.06 9.78
N GLY A 31 -6.94 4.73 10.85
CA GLY A 31 -8.28 4.13 10.79
C GLY A 31 -8.26 2.67 10.34
N GLN A 32 -9.41 2.17 9.88
CA GLN A 32 -9.60 0.77 9.46
C GLN A 32 -9.19 -0.25 10.53
N GLU A 33 -9.48 0.03 11.81
CA GLU A 33 -9.01 -0.77 12.97
C GLU A 33 -9.24 -2.27 12.82
N LYS A 34 -10.43 -2.68 12.38
CA LYS A 34 -10.77 -4.09 12.15
C LYS A 34 -9.87 -4.75 11.09
N ILE A 35 -9.52 -4.03 10.02
CA ILE A 35 -8.64 -4.55 8.97
C ILE A 35 -7.21 -4.63 9.50
N LYS A 36 -6.76 -3.62 10.25
CA LYS A 36 -5.43 -3.62 10.87
C LYS A 36 -5.25 -4.77 11.84
N GLU A 37 -6.24 -5.03 12.69
CA GLU A 37 -6.21 -6.15 13.64
C GLU A 37 -6.11 -7.50 12.90
N ASN A 38 -6.99 -7.73 11.92
CA ASN A 38 -6.96 -8.96 11.12
C ASN A 38 -5.63 -9.17 10.38
N LEU A 39 -5.11 -8.11 9.74
CA LEU A 39 -3.82 -8.16 9.06
C LEU A 39 -2.69 -8.40 10.06
N SER A 40 -2.69 -7.74 11.22
CA SER A 40 -1.65 -7.93 12.24
C SER A 40 -1.56 -9.40 12.66
N ILE A 41 -2.71 -10.03 12.94
CA ILE A 41 -2.79 -11.46 13.32
C ILE A 41 -2.27 -12.34 12.17
N LEU A 42 -2.74 -12.10 10.94
CA LEU A 42 -2.35 -12.86 9.75
C LEU A 42 -0.83 -12.80 9.50
N LEU A 43 -0.28 -11.59 9.47
CA LEU A 43 1.14 -11.33 9.19
C LEU A 43 2.03 -11.87 10.31
N GLU A 44 1.63 -11.68 11.57
CA GLU A 44 2.37 -12.23 12.70
C GLU A 44 2.39 -13.76 12.69
N ALA A 45 1.26 -14.41 12.39
CA ALA A 45 1.19 -15.85 12.31
C ALA A 45 2.07 -16.42 11.17
N ALA A 46 2.08 -15.78 10.00
CA ALA A 46 2.96 -16.16 8.90
C ALA A 46 4.45 -15.98 9.25
N ARG A 47 4.79 -14.84 9.87
CA ARG A 47 6.17 -14.53 10.30
C ARG A 47 6.68 -15.52 11.34
N ARG A 48 5.87 -15.86 12.35
CA ARG A 48 6.22 -16.82 13.40
C ARG A 48 6.46 -18.23 12.84
N ARG A 49 5.76 -18.60 11.77
CA ARG A 49 5.93 -19.88 11.06
C ARG A 49 7.03 -19.85 10.01
N ASN A 50 7.59 -18.67 9.71
CA ASN A 50 8.52 -18.47 8.60
C ASN A 50 7.94 -18.94 7.25
N GLU A 51 6.66 -18.66 7.04
CA GLU A 51 5.89 -19.03 5.85
C GLU A 51 5.41 -17.78 5.10
N SER A 52 4.96 -17.98 3.86
CA SER A 52 4.27 -16.93 3.11
C SER A 52 2.93 -16.58 3.75
N VAL A 53 2.52 -15.31 3.62
CA VAL A 53 1.15 -14.89 3.93
C VAL A 53 0.19 -15.58 2.96
N ASP A 54 -0.95 -16.03 3.46
CA ASP A 54 -2.05 -16.53 2.61
C ASP A 54 -2.50 -15.46 1.60
N HIS A 55 -3.18 -15.89 0.54
CA HIS A 55 -3.68 -14.96 -0.46
C HIS A 55 -4.73 -13.99 0.13
N VAL A 56 -4.48 -12.69 -0.03
CA VAL A 56 -5.35 -11.62 0.48
C VAL A 56 -6.06 -10.92 -0.67
N LEU A 57 -7.39 -10.80 -0.57
CA LEU A 57 -8.21 -9.97 -1.45
C LEU A 57 -8.65 -8.70 -0.70
N LEU A 58 -8.16 -7.54 -1.13
CA LEU A 58 -8.61 -6.25 -0.62
C LEU A 58 -9.72 -5.69 -1.51
N TYR A 59 -10.94 -5.60 -0.99
CA TYR A 59 -12.09 -5.06 -1.71
C TYR A 59 -12.59 -3.75 -1.07
N GLY A 60 -13.15 -2.87 -1.89
CA GLY A 60 -13.77 -1.63 -1.43
C GLY A 60 -13.71 -0.48 -2.45
N PRO A 61 -14.42 0.62 -2.21
CA PRO A 61 -14.40 1.83 -3.05
C PRO A 61 -12.98 2.33 -3.40
N PRO A 62 -12.81 3.07 -4.52
CA PRO A 62 -11.54 3.71 -4.86
C PRO A 62 -11.12 4.70 -3.76
N GLY A 63 -9.80 4.90 -3.59
CA GLY A 63 -9.25 5.86 -2.62
C GLY A 63 -9.07 5.35 -1.18
N LEU A 64 -9.53 4.15 -0.84
CA LEU A 64 -9.43 3.59 0.53
C LEU A 64 -8.08 2.97 0.90
N GLY A 65 -7.00 3.28 0.17
CA GLY A 65 -5.65 2.82 0.53
C GLY A 65 -5.37 1.33 0.27
N LYS A 66 -6.10 0.66 -0.62
CA LYS A 66 -5.84 -0.76 -0.97
C LYS A 66 -4.41 -1.02 -1.43
N THR A 67 -3.92 -0.22 -2.39
CA THR A 67 -2.53 -0.31 -2.85
C THR A 67 -1.53 0.02 -1.75
N THR A 68 -1.88 0.93 -0.84
CA THR A 68 -1.07 1.26 0.34
C THR A 68 -0.97 0.06 1.29
N LEU A 69 -2.07 -0.63 1.56
CA LEU A 69 -2.07 -1.86 2.38
C LEU A 69 -1.23 -2.97 1.76
N CYS A 70 -1.26 -3.16 0.43
CA CYS A 70 -0.36 -4.12 -0.21
C CYS A 70 1.12 -3.77 0.06
N ASN A 71 1.47 -2.48 0.03
CA ASN A 71 2.84 -2.02 0.27
C ASN A 71 3.25 -2.27 1.72
N ILE A 72 2.36 -1.97 2.66
CA ILE A 72 2.55 -2.26 4.09
C ILE A 72 2.76 -3.76 4.30
N ILE A 73 1.93 -4.63 3.72
CA ILE A 73 2.09 -6.10 3.82
C ILE A 73 3.49 -6.53 3.35
N SER A 74 3.95 -5.99 2.22
CA SER A 74 5.27 -6.32 1.67
C SER A 74 6.40 -5.89 2.60
N VAL A 75 6.30 -4.69 3.17
CA VAL A 75 7.26 -4.13 4.15
C VAL A 75 7.26 -4.94 5.45
N GLU A 76 6.10 -5.27 6.00
CA GLU A 76 5.97 -6.07 7.25
C GLU A 76 6.51 -7.49 7.08
N MET A 77 6.43 -8.05 5.88
CA MET A 77 6.98 -9.36 5.54
C MET A 77 8.44 -9.31 5.08
N GLY A 78 9.03 -8.12 4.89
CA GLY A 78 10.41 -7.96 4.44
C GLY A 78 10.67 -8.44 3.02
N VAL A 79 9.68 -8.37 2.13
CA VAL A 79 9.76 -8.87 0.74
C VAL A 79 9.50 -7.77 -0.28
N SER A 80 9.96 -7.99 -1.52
CA SER A 80 9.67 -7.10 -2.65
C SER A 80 8.23 -7.26 -3.15
N MET A 81 7.57 -6.15 -3.50
CA MET A 81 6.29 -6.19 -4.20
C MET A 81 6.49 -6.20 -5.71
N LYS A 82 5.75 -7.07 -6.42
CA LYS A 82 5.53 -6.95 -7.86
C LYS A 82 4.08 -6.56 -8.13
N THR A 83 3.87 -5.42 -8.76
CA THR A 83 2.53 -4.96 -9.18
C THR A 83 2.25 -5.44 -10.59
N THR A 84 1.03 -5.94 -10.82
CA THR A 84 0.50 -6.25 -12.16
C THR A 84 -0.92 -5.71 -12.24
N SER A 85 -1.29 -5.17 -13.40
CA SER A 85 -2.69 -4.92 -13.73
C SER A 85 -3.29 -6.18 -14.35
N GLY A 86 -4.60 -6.38 -14.18
CA GLY A 86 -5.33 -7.33 -15.02
C GLY A 86 -5.34 -6.86 -16.49
N PRO A 87 -5.75 -7.73 -17.44
CA PRO A 87 -5.96 -7.29 -18.82
C PRO A 87 -6.96 -6.10 -18.82
N ALA A 88 -6.59 -5.05 -19.56
CA ALA A 88 -7.43 -3.88 -19.77
C ALA A 88 -8.64 -4.21 -20.65
#